data_AF-A0A3M0XJE4-F1
#
_entry.id   AF-A0A3M0XJE4-F1
#
_cell.length_a   1.000
_cell.length_b   1.000
_cell.length_c   1.000
_cell.angle_alpha   90.00
_cell.angle_beta   90.00
_cell.angle_gamma   90.00
#
_symmetry.space_group_name_H-M   'P 1'
#
loop_
_entity.id
_entity.type
_entity.pdbx_description
1 polymer ?
#
loop_
_entity_poly.entity_id
_entity_poly.type
_entity_poly.pdbx_seq_one_letter_code
_entity_poly.pdbx_strand_id
1 'polypeptide(L)' 'MAAKKYWQAGKELFWVLSAALFIFGGLELVWPRVVLAYFNLDWLLIVWVFTAIVLVIHYRPSYEK' A
#
# COMPACT_ATOMS: atom_id res chain seq x y z
N MET A 1 1.42 -16.94 18.30
CA MET A 1 0.19 -16.35 17.72
C MET A 1 0.35 -14.93 17.20
N ALA A 2 1.18 -14.06 17.80
CA ALA A 2 1.31 -12.66 17.40
C ALA A 2 1.87 -12.44 15.97
N ALA A 3 2.90 -13.17 15.54
CA ALA A 3 3.55 -12.98 14.23
C ALA A 3 2.60 -13.17 13.03
N LYS A 4 1.66 -14.13 13.10
CA LYS A 4 0.64 -14.34 12.06
C LYS A 4 -0.34 -13.17 11.96
N LYS A 5 -0.69 -12.55 13.09
CA LYS A 5 -1.62 -11.41 13.14
C LYS A 5 -0.99 -10.17 12.49
N TYR A 6 0.27 -9.87 12.79
CA TYR A 6 0.98 -8.74 12.17
C TYR A 6 1.16 -8.93 10.66
N TRP A 7 1.41 -10.17 10.22
CA TRP A 7 1.50 -10.50 8.80
C TRP A 7 0.17 -10.25 8.05
N GLN A 8 -0.96 -10.65 8.64
CA GLN A 8 -2.28 -10.37 8.06
C GLN A 8 -2.58 -8.87 8.00
N ALA A 9 -2.32 -8.14 9.08
CA ALA A 9 -2.48 -6.69 9.11
C ALA A 9 -1.62 -5.98 8.05
N GLY A 10 -0.38 -6.44 7.82
CA GLY A 10 0.49 -5.90 6.78
C GLY A 10 -0.08 -6.07 5.36
N LYS A 11 -0.69 -7.24 5.08
CA LYS A 11 -1.37 -7.46 3.79
C LYS A 11 -2.59 -6.56 3.61
N GLU A 12 -3.41 -6.40 4.65
CA GLU A 12 -4.59 -5.53 4.63
C GLU A 12 -4.18 -4.09 4.37
N LEU A 13 -3.14 -3.61 5.06
CA LEU A 13 -2.58 -2.28 4.86
C LEU A 13 -2.12 -2.06 3.41
N PHE A 14 -1.43 -3.04 2.81
CA PHE A 14 -1.00 -2.96 1.42
C PHE A 14 -2.16 -2.89 0.44
N TRP A 15 -3.23 -3.66 0.65
CA TRP A 15 -4.44 -3.59 -0.18
C TRP A 15 -5.15 -2.24 -0.06
N VAL A 16 -5.26 -1.69 1.16
CA VAL A 16 -5.85 -0.35 1.38
C VAL A 16 -5.00 0.74 0.73
N LEU A 17 -3.67 0.69 0.88
CA LEU A 17 -2.76 1.64 0.24
C LEU A 17 -2.82 1.54 -1.30
N SER A 18 -2.98 0.33 -1.83
CA SER A 18 -3.17 0.12 -3.28
C SER A 18 -4.48 0.77 -3.76
N ALA A 19 -5.59 0.54 -3.05
CA ALA A 19 -6.86 1.17 -3.38
C ALA A 19 -6.79 2.71 -3.30
N ALA A 20 -6.12 3.24 -2.27
CA ALA A 20 -5.88 4.67 -2.14
C ALA A 20 -5.09 5.22 -3.33
N LEU A 21 -4.02 4.53 -3.77
CA LEU A 21 -3.24 4.94 -4.95
C LEU A 21 -4.08 5.00 -6.21
N PHE A 22 -4.95 4.01 -6.45
CA PHE A 22 -5.83 4.02 -7.62
C PHE A 22 -6.85 5.15 -7.57
N ILE A 23 -7.47 5.40 -6.40
CA ILE A 23 -8.48 6.46 -6.25
C ILE A 23 -7.83 7.83 -6.39
N PHE A 24 -6.75 8.09 -5.66
CA PHE A 24 -6.07 9.38 -5.69
C PHE A 24 -5.33 9.61 -7.02
N GLY A 25 -4.72 8.57 -7.59
CA GLY A 25 -4.12 8.65 -8.93
C GLY A 25 -5.16 8.91 -10.02
N GLY A 26 -6.33 8.27 -9.95
CA GLY A 26 -7.45 8.54 -10.86
C GLY A 26 -8.01 9.94 -10.68
N LEU A 27 -8.13 10.42 -9.44
CA LEU A 27 -8.60 11.77 -9.14
C LEU A 27 -7.62 12.84 -9.64
N GLU A 28 -6.31 12.61 -9.51
CA GLU A 28 -5.29 13.51 -10.07
C GLU A 28 -5.30 13.51 -11.61
N LEU A 29 -5.67 12.39 -12.25
CA LEU A 29 -5.82 12.32 -13.70
C LEU A 29 -7.03 13.13 -14.21
N VAL A 30 -8.15 13.10 -13.49
CA VAL A 30 -9.39 13.82 -13.85
C VAL A 30 -9.29 15.30 -13.44
N TRP A 31 -8.78 15.57 -12.24
CA TRP A 31 -8.61 16.90 -11.67
C TRP A 31 -7.20 17.09 -11.12
N PRO A 32 -6.24 17.42 -12.01
CA PRO A 32 -4.86 17.64 -11.62
C PRO A 32 -4.73 18.83 -10.67
N ARG A 33 -3.74 18.76 -9.76
CA ARG A 33 -3.45 19.72 -8.68
C ARG A 33 -4.43 19.73 -7.50
N VAL A 34 -5.58 19.04 -7.58
CA VAL A 34 -6.46 18.91 -6.41
C VAL A 34 -5.83 17.95 -5.41
N VAL A 35 -5.33 16.81 -5.86
CA VAL A 35 -4.71 15.86 -4.93
C VAL A 35 -3.41 16.46 -4.42
N LEU A 36 -2.55 16.99 -5.30
CA LEU A 36 -1.27 17.60 -4.91
C LEU A 36 -1.40 18.72 -3.87
N ALA A 37 -2.51 19.48 -3.87
CA ALA A 37 -2.73 20.59 -2.93
C ALA A 37 -3.10 20.13 -1.51
N TYR A 38 -3.74 18.97 -1.37
CA TYR A 38 -4.22 18.47 -0.08
C TYR A 38 -3.47 17.23 0.41
N PHE A 39 -2.86 16.48 -0.50
CA PHE A 39 -2.28 15.18 -0.24
C PHE A 39 -1.12 14.87 -1.19
N ASN A 40 0.06 14.61 -0.63
CA ASN A 40 1.23 14.35 -1.45
C ASN A 40 1.22 12.89 -1.94
N LEU A 41 0.82 12.69 -3.20
CA LEU A 41 0.81 11.39 -3.89
C LEU A 41 2.19 10.72 -3.89
N ASP A 42 3.28 11.49 -3.98
CA ASP A 42 4.64 10.94 -3.92
C ASP A 42 4.89 10.27 -2.56
N TRP A 43 4.40 10.87 -1.48
CA TRP A 43 4.54 10.29 -0.14
C TRP A 43 3.72 9.00 0.03
N LEU A 44 2.50 8.98 -0.51
CA LEU A 44 1.67 7.77 -0.53
C LEU A 44 2.35 6.65 -1.33
N LEU A 45 2.93 6.99 -2.48
CA LEU A 45 3.67 6.05 -3.32
C LEU A 45 4.88 5.49 -2.57
N ILE A 46 5.66 6.34 -1.89
CA ILE A 46 6.81 5.91 -1.08
C ILE A 46 6.38 4.93 0.01
N VAL A 47 5.32 5.25 0.77
CA VAL A 47 4.80 4.38 1.83
C VAL A 47 4.29 3.06 1.25
N TRP A 48 3.59 3.11 0.11
CA TRP A 48 3.13 1.91 -0.58
C TRP A 48 4.30 1.02 -1.01
N VAL A 49 5.32 1.58 -1.66
CA VAL A 49 6.53 0.83 -2.08
C VAL A 49 7.23 0.22 -0.86
N PHE A 50 7.38 0.97 0.24
CA PHE A 50 8.00 0.46 1.45
C PHE A 50 7.22 -0.72 2.03
N THR A 51 5.89 -0.63 2.13
CA THR A 51 5.05 -1.74 2.60
C THR A 51 5.11 -2.95 1.67
N ALA A 52 5.18 -2.74 0.35
CA ALA A 52 5.38 -3.79 -0.63
C ALA A 52 6.71 -4.54 -0.38
N ILE A 53 7.82 -3.80 -0.19
CA ILE A 53 9.14 -4.36 0.06
C ILE A 53 9.15 -5.17 1.37
N VAL A 54 8.60 -4.62 2.46
CA VAL A 54 8.51 -5.31 3.75
C VAL A 54 7.75 -6.62 3.63
N LEU A 55 6.62 -6.62 2.91
CA LEU A 55 5.84 -7.82 2.63
C LEU A 55 6.62 -8.81 1.78
N VAL A 56 7.28 -8.38 0.71
CA VAL A 56 8.04 -9.29 -0.16
C VAL A 56 9.21 -9.93 0.60
N ILE A 57 9.94 -9.17 1.41
CA ILE A 57 11.08 -9.70 2.21
C ILE A 57 10.59 -10.72 3.23
N HIS A 58 9.46 -10.44 3.90
CA HIS A 58 8.88 -11.34 4.89
C HIS A 58 7.94 -12.39 4.27
N TYR A 59 7.86 -12.45 2.94
CA TYR A 59 7.05 -13.44 2.24
C TYR A 59 7.65 -14.82 2.49
N ARG A 60 7.05 -15.54 3.44
CA ARG A 60 7.31 -16.96 3.62
C ARG A 60 6.37 -17.73 2.66
N PRO A 61 6.90 -18.35 1.59
CA PRO A 61 6.09 -19.21 0.74
C PRO A 61 5.49 -20.34 1.58
N SER A 62 4.16 -20.35 1.69
CA SER A 62 3.41 -21.34 2.49
C SER A 62 3.10 -22.60 1.65
N TYR A 63 4.07 -23.09 0.88
CA TYR A 63 3.91 -24.28 0.01
C TYR A 63 3.95 -25.63 0.76
N GLU A 64 3.72 -25.64 2.07
CA GLU A 64 3.45 -26.88 2.79
C GLU A 64 1.93 -27.03 2.96
N LYS A 65 1.32 -27.68 1.97
CA LYS A 65 0.14 -28.53 2.15
C LYS A 65 0.34 -29.81 1.39
#